data_AF-A0A848N635-F1
#
_entry.id   AF-A0A848N635-F1
#
_cell.length_a   1.000
_cell.length_b   1.000
_cell.length_c   1.000
_cell.angle_alpha   90.00
_cell.angle_beta   90.00
_cell.angle_gamma   90.00
#
_symmetry.space_group_name_H-M   'P 1'
#
loop_
_entity.id
_entity.type
_entity.pdbx_description
1 polymer ?
#
loop_
_entity_poly.entity_id
_entity_poly.type
_entity_poly.pdbx_seq_one_letter_code
_entity_poly.pdbx_strand_id
1 'polypeptide(L)' 'MWNAHQLQGNYKGYCELHLFPDVLLVYTIKDNFCILSQIGSHSEVFG' A
#
# COMPACT_ATOMS: atom_id res chain seq x y z
N MET A 1 -5.22 -13.00 5.28
CA MET A 1 -5.02 -13.45 3.88
C MET A 1 -4.44 -12.27 3.13
N TRP A 2 -3.42 -12.50 2.30
CA TRP A 2 -2.59 -11.46 1.68
C TRP A 2 -3.37 -10.81 0.52
N ASN A 3 -4.34 -9.97 0.86
CA ASN A 3 -5.16 -9.27 -0.12
C ASN A 3 -4.56 -7.89 -0.33
N ALA A 4 -4.03 -7.67 -1.53
CA ALA A 4 -3.74 -6.32 -1.98
C ALA A 4 -5.08 -5.58 -2.15
N HIS A 5 -5.30 -4.51 -1.40
CA HIS A 5 -6.49 -3.68 -1.54
C HIS A 5 -6.16 -2.41 -2.32
N GLN A 6 -6.96 -2.09 -3.34
CA GLN A 6 -6.81 -0.84 -4.06
C GLN A 6 -7.24 0.33 -3.17
N LEU A 7 -6.36 1.32 -3.05
CA LEU A 7 -6.63 2.54 -2.34
C LEU A 7 -7.50 3.49 -3.17
N GLN A 8 -8.26 4.33 -2.48
CA GLN A 8 -9.21 5.28 -3.05
C GLN A 8 -8.80 6.73 -2.76
N GLY A 9 -9.53 7.70 -3.32
CA GLY A 9 -9.26 9.12 -3.11
C GLY A 9 -7.91 9.56 -3.67
N ASN A 10 -7.11 10.26 -2.85
CA ASN A 10 -5.78 10.76 -3.21
C ASN A 10 -4.78 9.63 -3.54
N TYR A 11 -5.06 8.41 -3.09
CA TYR A 11 -4.23 7.24 -3.30
C TYR A 11 -4.76 6.33 -4.44
N LYS A 12 -5.67 6.83 -5.29
CA LYS A 12 -6.17 6.07 -6.42
C LYS A 12 -5.02 5.59 -7.33
N GLY A 13 -4.99 4.29 -7.60
CA GLY A 13 -3.92 3.66 -8.40
C GLY A 13 -2.78 3.07 -7.56
N TYR A 14 -2.82 3.25 -6.24
CA TYR A 14 -1.98 2.51 -5.30
C TYR A 14 -2.75 1.34 -4.69
N CYS A 15 -2.01 0.37 -4.18
CA CYS A 15 -2.50 -0.76 -3.42
C CYS A 15 -1.83 -0.79 -2.04
N GLU A 16 -2.56 -1.21 -1.02
CA GLU A 16 -2.03 -1.58 0.30
C GLU A 16 -1.90 -3.09 0.43
N LEU A 17 -0.88 -3.55 1.15
CA LEU A 17 -0.67 -4.95 1.50
C LEU A 17 -0.22 -5.05 2.96
N HIS A 18 -0.93 -5.83 3.78
CA HIS A 18 -0.53 -6.08 5.17
C HIS A 18 0.59 -7.12 5.22
N LEU A 19 1.74 -6.72 5.76
CA LEU A 19 2.89 -7.60 6.04
C LEU A 19 2.79 -8.19 7.45
N PHE A 20 2.27 -7.40 8.40
CA PHE A 20 1.96 -7.76 9.77
C PHE A 20 0.59 -7.17 10.16
N PRO A 21 0.01 -7.52 11.33
CA PRO A 21 -1.31 -7.00 11.72
C PRO A 21 -1.44 -5.48 11.62
N ASP A 22 -0.39 -4.74 11.99
CA ASP A 22 -0.32 -3.28 11.92
C ASP A 22 0.89 -2.76 11.14
N VAL A 23 1.34 -3.50 10.13
CA VAL A 23 2.37 -2.99 9.19
C VAL A 23 1.90 -3.27 7.78
N LEU A 24 1.79 -2.21 6.99
CA LEU A 24 1.36 -2.27 5.60
C LEU A 24 2.38 -1.63 4.66
N LEU A 25 2.38 -2.13 3.43
CA LEU A 25 3.14 -1.61 2.30
C LEU A 25 2.16 -0.96 1.32
N VAL A 26 2.40 0.30 0.98
CA VAL A 26 1.74 0.97 -0.15
C VAL A 26 2.63 0.88 -1.38
N TYR A 27 2.08 0.38 -2.47
CA TYR A 27 2.81 0.20 -3.72
C TYR A 27 1.92 0.44 -4.94
N THR A 28 2.54 0.63 -6.09
CA THR A 28 1.83 0.63 -7.38
C THR A 28 2.64 -0.14 -8.42
N ILE A 29 1.94 -0.69 -9.41
CA ILE A 29 2.55 -1.35 -10.57
C ILE A 29 2.40 -0.42 -11.76
N LYS A 30 3.52 -0.05 -12.38
CA LYS A 30 3.54 0.77 -13.59
C LYS A 30 4.48 0.15 -14.62
N ASP A 31 3.94 -0.15 -15.79
CA ASP A 31 4.62 -0.91 -16.84
C ASP A 31 5.16 -2.23 -16.29
N ASN A 32 6.48 -2.40 -16.25
CA ASN A 32 7.16 -3.57 -15.69
C ASN A 32 7.81 -3.31 -14.32
N PHE A 33 7.47 -2.20 -13.66
CA PHE A 33 8.04 -1.82 -12.37
C PHE A 33 7.03 -1.93 -11.24
N CYS A 34 7.49 -2.50 -10.12
CA CYS A 34 6.82 -2.41 -8.83
C CYS A 34 7.46 -1.25 -8.05
N ILE A 35 6.69 -0.19 -7.82
CA ILE A 35 7.15 1.00 -7.12
C ILE A 35 6.63 0.90 -5.69
N LEU A 36 7.56 0.79 -4.73
CA LEU A 36 7.27 0.78 -3.29
C LEU A 36 7.22 2.23 -2.81
N SER A 37 6.08 2.66 -2.30
CA SER A 37 5.85 4.07 -1.97
C SER A 37 6.09 4.36 -0.49
N GLN A 38 5.50 3.55 0.40
CA GLN A 38 5.63 3.69 1.85
C GLN A 38 5.48 2.35 2.56
N ILE A 39 6.10 2.22 3.71
CA ILE A 39 5.93 1.09 4.63
C ILE A 39 5.84 1.62 6.06
N GLY A 40 4.88 1.13 6.83
CA GLY A 40 4.66 1.56 8.20
C GLY A 40 3.33 1.04 8.75
N SER A 41 2.98 1.49 9.95
CA SER A 41 1.66 1.31 10.53
C SER A 41 0.59 2.12 9.80
N HIS A 42 -0.69 1.83 10.06
CA HIS A 42 -1.79 2.61 9.47
C HIS A 42 -1.68 4.09 9.82
N SER A 43 -1.29 4.41 11.06
CA SER A 43 -1.12 5.78 11.51
C SER A 43 0.08 6.48 10.87
N GLU A 44 1.16 5.76 10.57
CA GLU A 44 2.32 6.35 9.89
C GLU A 44 2.05 6.62 8.41
N VAL A 45 1.23 5.80 7.76
CA VAL A 45 0.95 5.90 6.32
C VAL A 45 -0.28 6.77 6.01
N PHE A 46 -1.32 6.71 6.85
CA PHE A 46 -2.60 7.39 6.59
C PHE A 46 -2.97 8.45 7.64
N GLY A 47 -2.15 8.64 8.67
CA GLY A 47 -2.35 9.67 9.71
C GLY A 47 -2.13 11.10 9.25
#